data_AF-H2L270-F1
#
_entry.id   AF-H2L270-F1
#
_cell.length_a   1.000
_cell.length_b   1.000
_cell.length_c   1.000
_cell.angle_alpha   90.00
_cell.angle_beta   90.00
_cell.angle_gamma   90.00
#
_symmetry.space_group_name_H-M   'P 1'
#
loop_
_entity.id
_entity.type
_entity.pdbx_description
1 polymer ?
#
loop_
_entity_poly.entity_id
_entity_poly.type
_entity_poly.pdbx_seq_one_letter_code
_entity_poly.pdbx_strand_id
1 'polypeptide(L)'
;MNCYQYKIVCQVKYEVLAIVNTFQLLKIQSVHSGLPIPVVSDDQLKKLQQLQDLLIFNNIHAENFDLGDFTTECLINAEIQLELYLNSCIAVGYFYQCQ
;
A
#
# COMPACT_ATOMS: atom_id res chain seq x y z
N MET A 1 15.36 -19.72 1.29
CA MET A 1 15.59 -18.42 1.97
C MET A 1 16.29 -18.61 3.31
N ASN A 2 17.31 -17.81 3.63
CA ASN A 2 17.97 -17.80 4.96
C ASN A 2 17.44 -16.66 5.88
N CYS A 3 17.88 -16.63 7.14
CA CYS A 3 17.40 -15.62 8.12
C CYS A 3 17.70 -14.17 7.70
N TYR A 4 18.85 -13.92 7.06
CA TYR A 4 19.21 -12.59 6.57
C TYR A 4 18.28 -12.14 5.44
N GLN A 5 18.02 -13.00 4.46
CA GLN A 5 17.06 -12.75 3.38
C GLN A 5 15.65 -12.53 3.91
N TYR A 6 15.23 -13.31 4.91
CA TYR A 6 13.92 -13.15 5.56
C TYR A 6 13.78 -11.77 6.22
N LYS A 7 14.82 -11.29 6.91
CA LYS A 7 14.83 -9.93 7.49
C LYS A 7 14.63 -8.85 6.43
N ILE A 8 15.23 -9.01 5.25
CA ILE A 8 15.08 -8.07 4.13
C ILE A 8 13.64 -8.11 3.59
N VAL A 9 13.07 -9.29 3.39
CA VAL A 9 11.66 -9.44 2.97
C VAL A 9 10.72 -8.77 3.98
N CYS A 10 10.93 -8.95 5.29
CA CYS A 10 10.13 -8.28 6.31
C CYS A 10 10.22 -6.75 6.22
N GLN A 11 11.43 -6.21 6.02
CA GLN A 11 11.61 -4.77 5.83
C GLN A 11 10.88 -4.27 4.57
N VAL A 12 11.02 -4.98 3.45
CA VAL A 12 10.34 -4.63 2.20
C VAL A 12 8.81 -4.65 2.38
N LYS A 13 8.26 -5.69 3.03
CA LYS A 13 6.83 -5.76 3.33
C LYS A 13 6.35 -4.57 4.16
N TYR A 14 7.10 -4.19 5.18
CA TYR A 14 6.77 -3.05 6.03
C TYR A 14 6.72 -1.73 5.24
N GLU A 15 7.71 -1.50 4.38
CA GLU A 15 7.78 -0.29 3.56
C GLU A 15 6.64 -0.22 2.53
N VAL A 16 6.30 -1.34 1.88
CA VAL A 16 5.16 -1.40 0.96
C VAL A 16 3.84 -1.12 1.69
N LEU A 17 3.63 -1.70 2.87
CA LEU A 17 2.45 -1.42 3.69
C LEU A 17 2.36 0.07 4.08
N ALA A 18 3.49 0.70 4.42
CA ALA A 18 3.52 2.13 4.72
C ALA A 18 3.12 2.99 3.51
N ILE A 19 3.57 2.63 2.31
CA ILE A 19 3.19 3.31 1.05
C ILE A 19 1.68 3.15 0.80
N VAL A 20 1.16 1.93 0.91
CA VAL A 20 -0.26 1.62 0.68
C VAL A 20 -1.16 2.35 1.69
N ASN A 21 -0.80 2.35 2.97
CA ASN A 21 -1.55 3.05 4.01
C ASN A 21 -1.55 4.56 3.78
N THR A 22 -0.42 5.13 3.36
CA THR A 22 -0.32 6.55 2.99
C THR A 22 -1.29 6.87 1.85
N PHE A 23 -1.32 6.01 0.83
CA PHE A 23 -2.23 6.17 -0.30
C PHE A 23 -3.70 6.08 0.11
N GLN A 24 -4.07 5.13 0.96
CA GLN A 24 -5.42 5.03 1.52
C GLN A 24 -5.83 6.29 2.27
N LEU A 25 -4.96 6.82 3.13
CA LEU A 25 -5.25 8.03 3.89
C LEU A 25 -5.48 9.23 2.97
N LEU A 26 -4.65 9.40 1.95
CA LEU A 26 -4.81 10.48 0.98
C LEU A 26 -6.08 10.30 0.13
N LYS A 27 -6.45 9.06 -0.22
CA LYS A 27 -7.72 8.75 -0.88
C LYS A 27 -8.90 9.16 0.00
N ILE A 28 -8.90 8.79 1.27
CA ILE A 28 -9.94 9.18 2.24
C ILE A 28 -10.04 10.71 2.29
N GLN A 29 -8.93 11.42 2.50
CA GLN A 29 -8.92 12.88 2.56
C GLN A 29 -9.45 13.53 1.28
N SER A 30 -9.15 12.96 0.12
CA SER A 30 -9.61 13.49 -1.17
C SER A 30 -11.11 13.30 -1.37
N VAL A 31 -11.65 12.13 -1.01
CA VAL A 31 -13.10 11.88 -1.00
C VAL A 31 -13.81 12.86 -0.06
N HIS A 32 -13.27 13.12 1.13
CA HIS A 32 -13.87 14.03 2.11
C HIS A 32 -13.82 15.51 1.66
N SER A 33 -12.74 15.91 1.01
CA SER A 33 -12.55 17.30 0.53
C SER A 33 -13.15 17.56 -0.86
N GLY A 34 -13.68 16.53 -1.52
CA GLY A 34 -14.12 16.61 -2.91
C GLY A 34 -12.97 16.88 -3.90
N LEU A 35 -11.73 16.61 -3.49
CA LEU A 35 -10.55 16.78 -4.33
C LEU A 35 -10.35 15.55 -5.23
N PRO A 36 -9.63 15.71 -6.35
CA PRO A 36 -9.23 14.58 -7.19
C PRO A 36 -8.49 13.51 -6.38
N ILE A 37 -8.79 12.25 -6.67
CA ILE A 37 -8.10 11.11 -6.04
C ILE A 37 -6.60 11.19 -6.41
N PRO A 38 -5.69 11.09 -5.43
CA PRO A 38 -4.26 11.15 -5.67
C PRO A 38 -3.82 9.94 -6.51
N VAL A 39 -2.82 10.15 -7.35
CA VAL A 39 -2.09 9.08 -8.03
C VAL A 39 -0.84 8.72 -7.23
N VAL A 40 -0.30 7.53 -7.46
CA VAL A 40 1.01 7.14 -6.88
C VAL A 40 2.05 8.14 -7.35
N SER A 41 2.80 8.74 -6.42
CA SER A 41 3.80 9.75 -6.77
C SER A 41 5.07 9.12 -7.35
N ASP A 42 5.82 9.90 -8.12
CA ASP A 42 7.12 9.48 -8.66
C ASP A 42 8.08 9.04 -7.54
N ASP A 43 8.02 9.69 -6.38
CA ASP A 43 8.83 9.31 -5.21
C ASP A 43 8.44 7.92 -4.65
N GLN A 44 7.14 7.59 -4.65
CA GLN A 44 6.67 6.26 -4.24
C GLN A 44 7.06 5.19 -5.26
N LEU A 45 6.95 5.49 -6.56
CA LEU A 45 7.41 4.59 -7.62
C LEU A 45 8.91 4.33 -7.52
N LYS A 46 9.70 5.39 -7.31
CA LYS A 46 11.14 5.29 -7.11
C LYS A 46 11.48 4.48 -5.86
N LYS A 47 10.73 4.63 -4.78
CA LYS A 47 10.90 3.82 -3.56
C LYS A 47 10.60 2.34 -3.82
N LEU A 48 9.53 2.01 -4.54
CA LEU A 48 9.23 0.63 -4.93
C LEU A 48 10.35 0.03 -5.79
N GLN A 49 10.92 0.81 -6.72
CA GLN A 49 12.06 0.38 -7.51
C GLN A 49 13.30 0.09 -6.64
N GLN A 50 13.59 0.95 -5.65
CA GLN A 50 14.69 0.69 -4.70
C GLN A 50 14.48 -0.57 -3.88
N LEU A 51 13.24 -0.88 -3.49
CA LEU A 51 12.91 -2.13 -2.79
C LEU A 51 13.10 -3.34 -3.71
N GLN A 52 12.73 -3.24 -4.98
CA GLN A 52 12.99 -4.28 -5.98
C GLN A 52 14.49 -4.53 -6.15
N ASP A 53 15.28 -3.46 -6.29
CA ASP A 53 16.73 -3.54 -6.42
C ASP A 53 17.37 -4.19 -5.18
N LEU A 54 16.86 -3.88 -3.98
CA LEU A 54 17.29 -4.50 -2.73
C LEU A 54 17.05 -6.02 -2.72
N LEU A 55 15.90 -6.49 -3.21
CA LEU A 55 15.60 -7.92 -3.30
C LEU A 55 16.55 -8.62 -4.28
N ILE A 56 16.74 -8.04 -5.47
CA ILE A 56 17.62 -8.58 -6.50
C ILE A 56 19.06 -8.66 -5.99
N PHE A 57 19.57 -7.58 -5.38
CA PHE A 57 20.92 -7.53 -4.84
C PHE A 57 21.18 -8.61 -3.77
N ASN A 58 20.14 -9.03 -3.05
CA ASN A 58 20.23 -10.03 -1.99
C ASN A 58 19.82 -11.46 -2.44
N ASN A 59 19.75 -11.70 -3.75
CA ASN A 59 19.36 -12.99 -4.35
C ASN A 59 18.00 -13.50 -3.83
N ILE A 60 17.05 -12.59 -3.62
CA ILE A 60 15.68 -12.93 -3.27
C ILE A 60 14.88 -12.97 -4.57
N HIS A 61 14.65 -14.18 -5.07
CA HIS A 61 13.92 -14.44 -6.30
C HIS A 61 12.39 -14.41 -6.05
N ALA A 62 11.62 -14.16 -7.10
CA ALA A 62 10.15 -14.11 -7.07
C ALA A 62 9.51 -15.36 -6.45
N GLU A 63 10.11 -16.55 -6.66
CA GLU A 63 9.69 -17.81 -6.01
C GLU A 63 9.69 -17.77 -4.48
N ASN A 64 10.52 -16.90 -3.87
CA ASN A 64 10.57 -16.70 -2.43
C ASN A 64 9.74 -15.49 -2.00
N PHE A 65 9.75 -14.43 -2.81
CA PHE A 65 8.98 -13.21 -2.57
C PHE A 65 8.91 -12.37 -3.86
N ASP A 66 7.69 -12.19 -4.37
CA ASP A 66 7.41 -11.28 -5.48
C ASP A 66 6.85 -9.96 -4.95
N LEU A 67 7.57 -8.86 -5.21
CA LEU A 67 7.18 -7.52 -4.78
C LEU A 67 5.93 -7.03 -5.51
N GLY A 68 5.79 -7.35 -6.80
CA GLY A 68 4.67 -6.95 -7.63
C GLY A 68 3.37 -7.58 -7.16
N ASP A 69 3.38 -8.90 -6.95
CA ASP A 69 2.22 -9.62 -6.42
C ASP A 69 1.85 -9.11 -5.02
N PHE A 70 2.84 -8.96 -4.14
CA PHE A 70 2.59 -8.46 -2.78
C PHE A 70 2.03 -7.04 -2.77
N THR A 71 2.57 -6.14 -3.59
CA THR A 71 2.09 -4.75 -3.69
C THR A 71 0.67 -4.72 -4.26
N THR A 72 0.38 -5.53 -5.27
CA THR A 72 -0.95 -5.64 -5.88
C THR A 72 -1.98 -6.16 -4.87
N GLU A 73 -1.65 -7.22 -4.14
CA GLU A 73 -2.51 -7.77 -3.08
C GLU A 73 -2.79 -6.73 -1.99
N CYS A 74 -1.76 -5.99 -1.55
CA CYS A 74 -1.93 -4.93 -0.57
C CYS A 74 -2.86 -3.81 -1.08
N LEU A 75 -2.73 -3.39 -2.33
CA LEU A 75 -3.58 -2.37 -2.94
C LEU A 75 -5.04 -2.82 -3.09
N ILE A 76 -5.27 -4.07 -3.51
CA ILE A 76 -6.62 -4.65 -3.60
C ILE A 76 -7.27 -4.71 -2.22
N ASN A 77 -6.56 -5.25 -1.23
CA ASN A 77 -7.07 -5.31 0.14
C ASN A 77 -7.34 -3.91 0.70
N ALA A 78 -6.46 -2.97 0.41
CA ALA A 78 -6.63 -1.59 0.82
C ALA A 78 -7.87 -0.93 0.20
N GLU A 79 -8.14 -1.20 -1.07
CA GLU A 79 -9.32 -0.70 -1.77
C GLU A 79 -10.61 -1.30 -1.20
N ILE A 80 -10.65 -2.62 -0.99
CA ILE A 80 -11.78 -3.31 -0.35
C ILE A 80 -12.08 -2.71 1.03
N GLN A 81 -11.06 -2.51 1.88
CA GLN A 81 -11.26 -1.93 3.20
C GLN A 81 -11.74 -0.48 3.15
N LEU A 82 -11.26 0.30 2.17
CA LEU A 82 -11.71 1.67 1.96
C LEU A 82 -13.18 1.70 1.54
N GLU A 83 -13.60 0.86 0.61
CA GLU A 83 -15.00 0.77 0.17
C GLU A 83 -15.91 0.36 1.32
N LEU A 84 -15.50 -0.63 2.13
CA LEU A 84 -16.24 -1.03 3.34
C LEU A 84 -16.38 0.14 4.33
N TYR A 85 -15.30 0.89 4.55
CA TYR A 85 -15.33 2.07 5.41
C TYR A 85 -16.28 3.14 4.88
N LEU A 86 -16.18 3.52 3.60
CA LEU A 86 -17.05 4.53 2.99
C LEU A 86 -18.52 4.10 2.99
N ASN A 87 -18.80 2.83 2.66
CA ASN A 87 -20.15 2.28 2.72
C ASN A 87 -20.71 2.28 4.15
N SER A 88 -19.87 2.02 5.16
CA SER A 88 -20.29 2.15 6.55
C SER A 88 -20.62 3.60 6.92
N CYS A 89 -19.83 4.59 6.49
CA CYS A 89 -20.13 6.02 6.69
C CYS A 89 -21.48 6.41 6.07
N ILE A 90 -21.75 5.94 4.84
CA ILE A 90 -23.02 6.18 4.13
C ILE A 90 -24.20 5.53 4.88
N ALA A 91 -24.03 4.28 5.34
CA ALA A 91 -25.09 3.53 6.01
C ALA A 91 -25.54 4.17 7.34
N VAL A 92 -24.62 4.82 8.06
CA VAL A 92 -24.96 5.54 9.31
C VAL A 92 -25.48 6.97 9.03
N GLY A 93 -25.57 7.40 7.77
CA GLY A 93 -26.11 8.71 7.40
C GLY A 93 -25.21 9.90 7.77
N TYR A 94 -23.96 9.66 8.15
CA TYR A 94 -23.00 10.69 8.52
C TYR A 94 -21.82 10.70 7.54
N PHE A 95 -21.92 11.47 6.46
CA PHE A 95 -20.70 11.92 5.76
C PHE A 95 -19.83 12.82 6.66
N TYR A 96 -20.41 13.47 7.68
CA TYR A 96 -19.72 14.45 8.53
C TYR A 96 -19.04 13.88 9.80
N GLN A 97 -19.32 12.64 10.21
CA GLN A 97 -18.72 12.04 11.42
C GLN A 97 -17.54 11.09 11.15
N CYS A 98 -17.15 10.91 9.89
CA CYS A 98 -15.92 10.19 9.52
C CYS A 98 -14.71 11.14 9.65
N GLN A 99 -14.56 11.75 10.85
CA GLN A 99 -13.44 12.58 11.30
C GLN A 99 -12.31 11.75 11.89
#